data_AF-A0A7W6M6K3-F1
#
_entry.id   AF-A0A7W6M6K3-F1
#
_cell.length_a   1.000
_cell.length_b   1.000
_cell.length_c   1.000
_cell.angle_alpha   90.00
_cell.angle_beta   90.00
_cell.angle_gamma   90.00
#
_symmetry.space_group_name_H-M   'P 1'
#
loop_
_entity.id
_entity.type
_entity.pdbx_description
1 polymer ?
#
loop_
_entity_poly.entity_id
_entity_poly.type
_entity_poly.pdbx_seq_one_letter_code
_entity_poly.pdbx_strand_id
1 'polypeptide(L)' 'MALNAHLETLKRKHQSMSEAVETAQRAPGVDDLEVASMKKEKLRLKEEITRLSS' A
#
# COMPACT_ATOMS: atom_id res chain seq x y z
N MET A 1 14.35 7.23 -16.96
CA MET A 1 13.07 7.12 -17.70
C MET A 1 12.28 5.85 -17.37
N ALA A 2 12.88 4.69 -17.04
CA ALA A 2 12.12 3.52 -16.55
C ALA A 2 11.88 3.51 -15.02
N LEU A 3 12.87 3.94 -14.23
CA LEU A 3 12.80 3.96 -12.76
C LEU A 3 11.69 4.88 -12.24
N ASN A 4 11.52 6.06 -12.84
CA ASN A 4 10.43 6.99 -12.47
C ASN A 4 9.04 6.40 -12.74
N ALA A 5 8.85 5.69 -13.86
CA ALA A 5 7.57 5.05 -14.17
C ALA A 5 7.22 3.94 -13.16
N HIS A 6 8.23 3.19 -12.72
CA HIS A 6 8.07 2.17 -11.69
C HIS A 6 7.75 2.79 -10.31
N LEU A 7 8.47 3.84 -9.92
CA LEU A 7 8.18 4.60 -8.70
C LEU A 7 6.77 5.19 -8.67
N GLU A 8 6.32 5.80 -9.77
CA GLU A 8 4.97 6.35 -9.87
C GLU A 8 3.90 5.25 -9.78
N THR A 9 4.16 4.07 -10.36
CA THR A 9 3.27 2.91 -10.24
C THR A 9 3.19 2.42 -8.79
N LEU A 10 4.32 2.33 -8.09
CA LEU A 10 4.37 1.93 -6.69
C LEU A 10 3.64 2.93 -5.78
N LYS A 11 3.84 4.24 -6.00
CA LYS A 11 3.12 5.29 -5.26
C LYS A 11 1.61 5.19 -5.45
N ARG A 12 1.13 4.99 -6.69
CA ARG A 12 -0.29 4.78 -6.98
C ARG A 12 -0.83 3.55 -6.26
N LYS A 13 -0.11 2.41 -6.33
CA LYS A 13 -0.49 1.19 -5.59
C LYS A 13 -0.55 1.42 -4.09
N HIS A 14 0.44 2.11 -3.51
CA HIS A 14 0.46 2.42 -2.08
C HIS A 14 -0.73 3.31 -1.68
N GLN A 15 -1.09 4.30 -2.52
CA GLN A 15 -2.25 5.16 -2.28
C GLN A 15 -3.56 4.35 -2.31
N SER A 16 -3.80 3.56 -3.36
CA SER A 16 -4.99 2.71 -3.45
C SER A 16 -5.07 1.71 -2.31
N MET A 17 -3.94 1.13 -1.89
CA MET A 17 -3.89 0.21 -0.76
C MET A 17 -4.21 0.93 0.57
N SER A 18 -3.82 2.20 0.72
CA SER A 18 -4.19 3.00 1.88
C SER A 18 -5.69 3.24 1.96
N GLU A 19 -6.33 3.59 0.84
CA GLU A 19 -7.78 3.80 0.76
C GLU A 19 -8.55 2.51 1.03
N ALA A 20 -8.05 1.39 0.50
CA ALA A 20 -8.62 0.06 0.73
C ALA A 20 -8.53 -0.35 2.22
N VAL A 21 -7.38 -0.13 2.87
CA VAL A 21 -7.22 -0.37 4.32
C VAL A 21 -8.20 0.48 5.13
N GLU A 22 -8.32 1.77 4.82
CA GLU A 22 -9.25 2.65 5.54
C GLU A 22 -10.71 2.22 5.36
N THR A 23 -11.09 1.80 4.16
CA THR A 23 -12.44 1.32 3.86
C THR A 23 -12.72 0.01 4.61
N ALA A 24 -11.76 -0.93 4.55
CA ALA A 24 -11.83 -2.21 5.26
C ALA A 24 -11.98 -1.98 6.77
N GLN A 25 -11.16 -1.11 7.38
CA GLN A 25 -11.25 -0.79 8.80
C GLN A 25 -12.56 -0.14 9.24
N ARG A 26 -13.28 0.54 8.34
CA ARG A 26 -14.58 1.15 8.64
C ARG A 26 -15.74 0.18 8.41
N ALA A 27 -15.52 -0.92 7.70
CA ALA A 27 -16.56 -1.90 7.41
C ALA A 27 -16.86 -2.74 8.66
N PRO A 28 -18.13 -2.84 9.09
CA PRO A 28 -18.50 -3.74 10.18
C PRO A 28 -18.35 -5.20 9.72
N GLY A 29 -17.66 -6.01 10.52
CA GLY A 29 -17.44 -7.43 10.22
C GLY A 29 -16.28 -7.72 9.28
N VAL A 30 -15.40 -6.74 9.03
CA VAL A 30 -14.11 -7.01 8.38
C VAL A 30 -13.26 -7.94 9.25
N ASP A 31 -12.52 -8.86 8.63
CA ASP A 31 -11.55 -9.68 9.35
C ASP A 31 -10.30 -8.86 9.70
N ASP A 32 -9.98 -8.78 10.99
CA ASP A 32 -8.78 -8.12 11.49
C ASP A 32 -7.49 -8.70 10.87
N LEU A 33 -7.49 -9.99 10.50
CA LEU A 33 -6.38 -10.62 9.80
C LEU A 33 -6.20 -10.06 8.38
N GLU A 34 -7.31 -9.79 7.69
CA GLU A 34 -7.29 -9.23 6.34
C GLU A 34 -6.76 -7.80 6.37
N VAL A 35 -7.25 -6.98 7.31
CA VAL A 35 -6.74 -5.62 7.56
C VAL A 35 -5.24 -5.65 7.92
N ALA A 36 -4.81 -6.60 8.75
CA ALA A 36 -3.40 -6.76 9.12
C ALA A 36 -2.52 -7.15 7.92
N SER A 37 -3.02 -8.01 7.03
CA SER A 37 -2.33 -8.38 5.79
C SER A 37 -2.16 -7.17 4.86
N MET A 38 -3.24 -6.42 4.64
CA MET A 38 -3.21 -5.22 3.79
C MET A 38 -2.26 -4.15 4.34
N LYS A 39 -2.20 -3.96 5.66
CA LYS A 39 -1.23 -3.07 6.32
C LYS A 39 0.22 -3.52 6.11
N LYS A 40 0.49 -4.84 6.16
CA LYS A 40 1.82 -5.38 5.87
C LYS A 40 2.22 -5.14 4.41
N GLU A 41 1.31 -5.34 3.46
CA GLU A 41 1.57 -5.03 2.06
C GLU A 41 1.82 -3.53 1.83
N LYS A 42 1.02 -2.67 2.47
CA LYS A 42 1.23 -1.22 2.45
C LYS A 42 2.63 -0.85 2.96
N LEU A 43 3.09 -1.48 4.05
CA LEU A 43 4.43 -1.24 4.58
C LEU A 43 5.53 -1.66 3.60
N ARG A 44 5.40 -2.85 2.97
CA ARG A 44 6.35 -3.33 1.95
C ARG A 44 6.45 -2.37 0.76
N LEU A 45 5.30 -1.87 0.27
CA LEU A 45 5.28 -0.89 -0.82
C LEU A 45 5.99 0.41 -0.40
N LYS A 46 5.80 0.87 0.83
CA LYS A 46 6.48 2.06 1.36
C LYS A 46 8.01 1.86 1.44
N GLU A 47 8.46 0.70 1.91
CA GLU A 47 9.88 0.35 1.97
C GLU A 47 10.49 0.29 0.56
N GLU A 48 9.78 -0.31 -0.39
CA GLU A 48 10.22 -0.39 -1.77
C GLU A 48 10.30 0.98 -2.45
N ILE A 49 9.30 1.85 -2.24
CA ILE A 49 9.35 3.25 -2.70
C ILE A 49 10.56 3.98 -2.11
N THR A 50 10.78 3.83 -0.80
CA THR A 50 11.90 4.47 -0.11
C THR A 50 13.24 4.01 -0.69
N ARG A 51 13.40 2.70 -0.89
CA ARG A 51 14.59 2.07 -1.46
C ARG A 51 14.89 2.54 -2.89
N LEU A 52 13.85 2.80 -3.68
CA LEU A 52 13.99 3.22 -5.08
C LEU A 52 14.10 4.75 -5.23
N SER A 53 13.72 5.51 -4.20
CA SER A 53 13.79 6.97 -4.16
C SER A 53 15.10 7.50 -3.57
N SER A 54 15.91 6.63 -2.94
CA SER A 54 17.26 6.91 -2.44
C SER A 54 18.32 6.60 -3.49
#